data_AF-A0AA43ZI57-F1
#
_entry.id   AF-A0AA43ZI57-F1
#
_cell.length_a   1.000
_cell.length_b   1.000
_cell.length_c   1.000
_cell.angle_alpha   90.00
_cell.angle_beta   90.00
_cell.angle_gamma   90.00
#
_symmetry.space_group_name_H-M   'P 1'
#
loop_
_entity.id
_entity.type
_entity.pdbx_description
1 polymer ?
#
loop_
_entity_poly.entity_id
_entity_poly.type
_entity_poly.pdbx_seq_one_letter_code
_entity_poly.pdbx_strand_id
1 'polypeptide(L)'
;MILFSLPVHEKPEIVRDQVENIRYFCPEALICIHVSSGATVDKDEFRRQCDLENVFVNPSSYETIWCEGLMHTHVSNFLHALEQGRRFDKVVLLSSNELLVKPGLAAYVADYSIGSQTEIYDTATDWGSFRSDVLSAIPMRKFLSRLDMKGYFGGQAEGQFYDTKIFAHITRMFIDHFPMAPCGFPSEEVIPPTIAAHYAMNGMDAALPITFCDYCTNLAISTEIIDQIRAGTGTVYARRYLKALRSPHMGICSMPGVFSVKRIPREDCDLRRYVRSLMV
;
A
#
# COMPACT_ATOMS: atom_id res chain seq x y z
N MET A 1 -6.55 -7.02 -14.93
CA MET A 1 -7.41 -6.67 -13.77
C MET A 1 -6.57 -6.44 -12.52
N ILE A 2 -6.94 -5.46 -11.68
CA ILE A 2 -6.24 -5.14 -10.42
C ILE A 2 -6.98 -5.78 -9.24
N LEU A 3 -6.24 -6.35 -8.28
CA LEU A 3 -6.72 -6.64 -6.93
C LEU A 3 -6.22 -5.56 -5.96
N PHE A 4 -7.12 -4.78 -5.40
CA PHE A 4 -6.83 -3.92 -4.25
C PHE A 4 -6.94 -4.74 -2.96
N SER A 5 -5.85 -4.76 -2.19
CA SER A 5 -5.78 -5.38 -0.88
C SER A 5 -5.93 -4.28 0.18
N LEU A 6 -7.06 -4.33 0.92
CA LEU A 6 -7.47 -3.25 1.81
C LEU A 6 -7.65 -3.73 3.27
N PRO A 7 -6.64 -3.57 4.14
CA PRO A 7 -6.78 -3.79 5.58
C PRO A 7 -7.51 -2.63 6.24
N VAL A 8 -8.51 -2.93 7.08
CA VAL A 8 -9.38 -1.94 7.72
C VAL A 8 -9.59 -2.24 9.21
N HIS A 9 -9.77 -1.17 9.97
CA HIS A 9 -10.21 -1.17 11.38
C HIS A 9 -11.22 -0.04 11.66
N GLU A 10 -11.65 0.67 10.62
CA GLU A 10 -12.55 1.82 10.65
C GLU A 10 -14.03 1.41 10.69
N LYS A 11 -14.93 2.40 10.64
CA LYS A 11 -16.35 2.15 10.47
C LYS A 11 -16.68 1.75 9.01
N PRO A 12 -17.62 0.82 8.79
CA PRO A 12 -17.99 0.35 7.46
C PRO A 12 -18.36 1.44 6.45
N GLU A 13 -19.00 2.54 6.88
CA GLU A 13 -19.40 3.62 5.99
C GLU A 13 -18.20 4.38 5.39
N ILE A 14 -17.08 4.46 6.12
CA ILE A 14 -15.84 5.08 5.65
C ILE A 14 -15.16 4.18 4.60
N VAL A 15 -15.21 2.87 4.84
CA VAL A 15 -14.66 1.86 3.92
C VAL A 15 -15.50 1.77 2.66
N ARG A 16 -16.83 1.85 2.78
CA ARG A 16 -17.75 1.90 1.63
C ARG A 16 -17.45 3.11 0.73
N ASP A 17 -17.23 4.29 1.32
CA ASP A 17 -16.85 5.49 0.56
C ASP A 17 -15.56 5.30 -0.23
N GLN A 18 -14.56 4.64 0.37
CA GLN A 18 -13.31 4.28 -0.31
C GLN A 18 -13.54 3.25 -1.42
N VAL A 19 -14.39 2.25 -1.19
CA VAL A 19 -14.77 1.25 -2.20
C VAL A 19 -15.46 1.91 -3.39
N GLU A 20 -16.40 2.82 -3.17
CA GLU A 20 -17.08 3.57 -4.23
C GLU A 20 -16.10 4.45 -5.01
N ASN A 21 -15.14 5.08 -4.33
CA ASN A 21 -14.05 5.81 -4.96
C ASN A 21 -13.16 4.91 -5.86
N ILE A 22 -12.77 3.73 -5.37
CA ILE A 22 -11.99 2.76 -6.16
C ILE A 22 -12.77 2.31 -7.39
N ARG A 23 -14.05 1.96 -7.23
CA ARG A 23 -14.90 1.52 -8.35
C ARG A 23 -15.14 2.61 -9.38
N TYR A 24 -15.17 3.88 -8.98
CA TYR A 24 -15.27 4.97 -9.95
C TYR A 24 -14.00 5.13 -10.79
N PHE A 25 -12.82 5.20 -10.15
CA PHE A 25 -11.56 5.43 -10.87
C PHE A 25 -10.95 4.16 -11.50
N CYS A 26 -11.38 2.98 -11.06
CA CYS A 26 -10.92 1.68 -11.53
C CYS A 26 -12.06 0.64 -11.51
N PRO A 27 -13.06 0.75 -12.40
CA PRO A 27 -14.32 -0.01 -12.35
C PRO A 27 -14.18 -1.53 -12.43
N GLU A 28 -13.17 -2.01 -13.17
CA GLU A 28 -12.90 -3.44 -13.33
C GLU A 28 -12.07 -4.02 -12.17
N ALA A 29 -11.81 -3.28 -11.09
CA ALA A 29 -10.97 -3.79 -10.01
C ALA A 29 -11.72 -4.76 -9.09
N LEU A 30 -10.97 -5.76 -8.60
CA LEU A 30 -11.34 -6.53 -7.43
C LEU A 30 -10.90 -5.81 -6.17
N ILE A 31 -11.71 -5.85 -5.13
CA ILE A 31 -11.38 -5.27 -3.82
C ILE A 31 -11.56 -6.34 -2.76
N CYS A 32 -10.48 -6.71 -2.08
CA CYS A 32 -10.51 -7.62 -0.94
C CYS A 32 -10.30 -6.84 0.36
N ILE A 33 -11.29 -6.90 1.24
CA ILE A 33 -11.28 -6.19 2.51
C ILE A 33 -10.86 -7.15 3.63
N HIS A 34 -9.78 -6.82 4.34
CA HIS A 34 -9.39 -7.51 5.57
C HIS A 34 -9.82 -6.71 6.79
N VAL A 35 -10.84 -7.19 7.52
CA VAL A 35 -11.27 -6.57 8.77
C VAL A 35 -10.42 -7.08 9.93
N SER A 36 -9.69 -6.20 10.60
CA SER A 36 -8.86 -6.52 11.76
C SER A 36 -9.66 -7.23 12.85
N SER A 37 -9.07 -8.20 13.56
CA SER A 37 -9.71 -8.81 14.74
C SER A 37 -9.93 -7.82 15.89
N GLY A 38 -9.18 -6.70 15.91
CA GLY A 38 -9.34 -5.61 16.86
C GLY A 38 -10.33 -4.53 16.42
N ALA A 39 -11.03 -4.71 15.29
CA ALA A 39 -12.04 -3.75 14.84
C ALA A 39 -13.20 -3.70 15.83
N THR A 40 -13.73 -2.51 16.08
CA THR A 40 -14.86 -2.30 17.00
C THR A 40 -16.20 -2.71 16.42
N VAL A 41 -16.25 -2.94 15.10
CA VAL A 41 -17.47 -3.25 14.34
C VAL A 41 -17.39 -4.68 13.81
N ASP A 42 -18.52 -5.37 13.87
CA ASP A 42 -18.67 -6.74 13.37
C ASP A 42 -18.39 -6.84 11.87
N LYS A 43 -17.68 -7.90 11.47
CA LYS A 43 -17.39 -8.24 10.07
C LYS A 43 -18.66 -8.42 9.25
N ASP A 44 -19.74 -8.92 9.85
CA ASP A 44 -21.02 -9.07 9.14
C ASP A 44 -21.60 -7.72 8.71
N GLU A 45 -21.31 -6.63 9.43
CA GLU A 45 -21.70 -5.30 8.99
C GLU A 45 -20.91 -4.85 7.77
N PHE A 46 -19.61 -5.15 7.70
CA PHE A 46 -18.82 -4.90 6.49
C PHE A 46 -19.35 -5.68 5.30
N ARG A 47 -19.74 -6.95 5.48
CA ARG A 47 -20.34 -7.76 4.41
C ARG A 47 -21.63 -7.14 3.89
N ARG A 48 -22.50 -6.64 4.79
CA ARG A 48 -23.75 -5.97 4.40
C ARG A 48 -23.51 -4.63 3.70
N GLN A 49 -22.65 -3.78 4.24
CA GLN A 49 -22.45 -2.43 3.72
C GLN A 49 -21.58 -2.38 2.47
N CYS A 50 -20.69 -3.35 2.28
CA CYS A 50 -19.81 -3.46 1.13
C CYS A 50 -20.23 -4.60 0.18
N ASP A 51 -21.52 -4.99 0.18
CA ASP A 51 -22.08 -5.93 -0.79
C ASP A 51 -22.22 -5.26 -2.16
N LEU A 52 -21.09 -5.17 -2.86
CA LEU A 52 -20.93 -4.53 -4.14
C LEU A 52 -20.22 -5.47 -5.09
N GLU A 53 -20.50 -5.34 -6.38
CA GLU A 53 -19.84 -6.13 -7.41
C GLU A 53 -18.31 -5.98 -7.32
N ASN A 54 -17.61 -7.12 -7.45
CA ASN A 54 -16.15 -7.23 -7.36
C ASN A 54 -15.55 -6.87 -5.98
N VAL A 55 -16.38 -6.74 -4.94
CA VAL A 55 -15.94 -6.52 -3.57
C VAL A 55 -16.20 -7.77 -2.74
N PHE A 56 -15.24 -8.15 -1.91
CA PHE A 56 -15.39 -9.29 -1.00
C PHE A 56 -14.63 -9.09 0.30
N VAL A 57 -15.21 -9.59 1.39
CA VAL A 57 -14.64 -9.49 2.74
C VAL A 57 -13.96 -10.79 3.09
N ASN A 58 -12.67 -10.72 3.42
CA ASN A 58 -11.87 -11.86 3.83
C ASN A 58 -12.44 -12.50 5.13
N PRO A 59 -12.73 -13.82 5.12
CA PRO A 59 -13.26 -14.50 6.31
C PRO A 59 -12.26 -14.54 7.46
N SER A 60 -10.95 -14.51 7.19
CA SER A 60 -9.91 -14.42 8.21
C SER A 60 -9.85 -13.02 8.81
N SER A 61 -9.57 -12.94 10.11
CA SER A 61 -9.33 -11.67 10.83
C SER A 61 -8.08 -11.82 11.65
N TYR A 62 -6.97 -11.32 11.12
CA TYR A 62 -5.75 -11.18 11.88
C TYR A 62 -5.73 -9.87 12.67
N GLU A 63 -4.99 -9.87 13.77
CA GLU A 63 -4.74 -8.65 14.54
C GLU A 63 -3.86 -7.69 13.74
N THR A 64 -4.10 -6.39 13.91
CA THR A 64 -3.30 -5.32 13.30
C THR A 64 -2.80 -4.41 14.40
N ILE A 65 -1.48 -4.34 14.58
CA ILE A 65 -0.85 -3.47 15.59
C ILE A 65 0.00 -2.43 14.87
N TRP A 66 -0.16 -1.18 15.29
CA TRP A 66 0.57 -0.06 14.69
C TRP A 66 2.09 -0.26 14.83
N CYS A 67 2.83 -0.07 13.73
CA CYS A 67 4.28 -0.26 13.63
C CYS A 67 4.82 -1.69 13.86
N GLU A 68 3.95 -2.70 14.00
CA GLU A 68 4.37 -4.11 14.15
C GLU A 68 4.14 -4.96 12.89
N GLY A 69 3.65 -4.33 11.83
CA GLY A 69 3.50 -4.93 10.51
C GLY A 69 2.06 -5.37 10.20
N LEU A 70 1.72 -5.25 8.93
CA LEU A 70 0.42 -5.53 8.34
C LEU A 70 0.52 -6.47 7.13
N MET A 71 1.72 -6.91 6.76
CA MET A 71 1.92 -7.72 5.56
C MET A 71 1.11 -9.03 5.58
N HIS A 72 0.91 -9.63 6.75
CA HIS A 72 0.08 -10.84 6.92
C HIS A 72 -1.38 -10.62 6.51
N THR A 73 -1.92 -9.41 6.67
CA THR A 73 -3.28 -9.08 6.21
C THR A 73 -3.36 -9.01 4.68
N HIS A 74 -2.34 -8.46 4.02
CA HIS A 74 -2.28 -8.40 2.57
C HIS A 74 -2.04 -9.79 1.95
N VAL A 75 -1.19 -10.61 2.59
CA VAL A 75 -1.01 -12.03 2.23
C VAL A 75 -2.33 -12.79 2.35
N SER A 76 -3.06 -12.60 3.46
CA SER A 76 -4.36 -13.21 3.67
C SER A 76 -5.36 -12.85 2.56
N ASN A 77 -5.46 -11.56 2.19
CA ASN A 77 -6.33 -11.10 1.11
C ASN A 77 -5.98 -11.72 -0.25
N PHE A 78 -4.69 -11.79 -0.56
CA PHE A 78 -4.22 -12.40 -1.79
C PHE A 78 -4.57 -13.89 -1.86
N LEU A 79 -4.28 -14.66 -0.80
CA LEU A 79 -4.62 -16.08 -0.72
C LEU A 79 -6.13 -16.29 -0.83
N HIS A 80 -6.92 -15.51 -0.10
CA HIS A 80 -8.37 -15.60 -0.15
C HIS A 80 -8.91 -15.30 -1.56
N ALA A 81 -8.38 -14.28 -2.25
CA ALA A 81 -8.79 -13.98 -3.63
C ALA A 81 -8.50 -15.16 -4.58
N LEU A 82 -7.34 -15.82 -4.43
CA LEU A 82 -7.00 -17.02 -5.20
C LEU A 82 -7.91 -18.20 -4.87
N GLU A 83 -8.21 -18.44 -3.60
CA GLU A 83 -9.14 -19.50 -3.16
C GLU A 83 -10.56 -19.32 -3.73
N GLN A 84 -11.00 -18.07 -3.87
CA GLN A 84 -12.26 -17.70 -4.52
C GLN A 84 -12.22 -17.83 -6.06
N GLY A 85 -11.12 -18.31 -6.65
CA GLY A 85 -10.96 -18.45 -8.09
C GLY A 85 -10.90 -17.12 -8.85
N ARG A 86 -10.63 -16.01 -8.15
CA ARG A 86 -10.53 -14.68 -8.76
C ARG A 86 -9.25 -14.59 -9.59
N ARG A 87 -9.32 -13.89 -10.72
CA ARG A 87 -8.19 -13.72 -11.64
C ARG A 87 -7.79 -12.26 -11.69
N PHE A 88 -6.52 -11.95 -11.47
CA PHE A 88 -6.01 -10.59 -11.53
C PHE A 88 -4.54 -10.64 -11.93
N ASP A 89 -4.07 -9.56 -12.55
CA ASP A 89 -2.71 -9.46 -13.10
C ASP A 89 -1.82 -8.60 -12.21
N LYS A 90 -2.44 -7.70 -11.42
CA LYS A 90 -1.76 -6.79 -10.50
C LYS A 90 -2.38 -6.89 -9.12
N VAL A 91 -1.55 -6.75 -8.09
CA VAL A 91 -1.96 -6.53 -6.71
C VAL A 91 -1.53 -5.13 -6.31
N VAL A 92 -2.43 -4.34 -5.74
CA VAL A 92 -2.15 -2.99 -5.21
C VAL A 92 -2.45 -2.97 -3.72
N LEU A 93 -1.52 -2.45 -2.92
CA LEU A 93 -1.66 -2.31 -1.48
C LEU A 93 -2.20 -0.92 -1.14
N LEU A 94 -3.35 -0.85 -0.47
CA LEU A 94 -3.94 0.41 -0.02
C LEU A 94 -4.15 0.40 1.49
N SER A 95 -4.22 1.61 2.04
CA SER A 95 -4.67 1.86 3.41
C SER A 95 -6.07 2.46 3.43
N SER A 96 -6.78 2.34 4.55
CA SER A 96 -8.15 2.82 4.75
C SER A 96 -8.37 4.34 4.72
N ASN A 97 -7.31 5.15 4.72
CA ASN A 97 -7.37 6.62 4.69
C ASN A 97 -6.73 7.20 3.42
N GLU A 98 -6.96 6.50 2.32
CA GLU A 98 -6.39 6.77 1.01
C GLU A 98 -7.50 6.75 -0.04
N LEU A 99 -7.52 7.75 -0.92
CA LEU A 99 -8.49 7.83 -2.01
C LEU A 99 -7.78 8.08 -3.34
N LEU A 100 -8.29 7.47 -4.40
CA LEU A 100 -7.95 7.81 -5.77
C LEU A 100 -8.50 9.19 -6.14
N VAL A 101 -7.73 9.95 -6.90
CA VAL A 101 -8.05 11.35 -7.27
C VAL A 101 -8.06 11.59 -8.77
N LYS A 102 -7.64 10.61 -9.58
CA LYS A 102 -7.64 10.71 -11.04
C LYS A 102 -7.76 9.33 -11.73
N PRO A 103 -8.31 9.27 -12.96
CA PRO A 103 -8.42 8.04 -13.73
C PRO A 103 -7.07 7.64 -14.35
N GLY A 104 -7.03 6.46 -14.98
CA GLY A 104 -5.87 5.98 -15.76
C GLY A 104 -4.93 5.04 -14.99
N LEU A 105 -5.23 4.74 -13.72
CA LEU A 105 -4.42 3.86 -12.89
C LEU A 105 -4.17 2.49 -13.54
N ALA A 106 -5.22 1.85 -14.06
CA ALA A 106 -5.10 0.52 -14.66
C ALA A 106 -4.16 0.48 -15.86
N ALA A 107 -4.18 1.51 -16.71
CA ALA A 107 -3.27 1.63 -17.84
C ALA A 107 -1.83 1.85 -17.33
N TYR A 108 -1.64 2.75 -16.37
CA TYR A 108 -0.31 3.05 -15.83
C TYR A 108 0.36 1.83 -15.19
N VAL A 109 -0.34 1.10 -14.32
CA VAL A 109 0.27 -0.07 -13.66
C VAL A 109 0.50 -1.24 -14.61
N ALA A 110 -0.16 -1.27 -15.78
CA ALA A 110 0.06 -2.31 -16.78
C ALA A 110 1.47 -2.23 -17.38
N ASP A 111 2.05 -1.02 -17.46
CA ASP A 111 3.37 -0.76 -18.06
C ASP A 111 4.55 -1.18 -17.17
N TYR A 112 4.32 -1.49 -15.89
CA TYR A 112 5.39 -1.82 -14.94
C TYR A 112 5.08 -3.09 -14.17
N SER A 113 6.05 -3.98 -14.02
CA SER A 113 5.89 -5.16 -13.17
C SER A 113 5.81 -4.83 -11.68
N ILE A 114 6.46 -3.74 -11.27
CA ILE A 114 6.58 -3.32 -9.87
C ILE A 114 6.35 -1.82 -9.75
N GLY A 115 5.62 -1.40 -8.71
CA GLY A 115 5.65 -0.04 -8.18
C GLY A 115 6.00 -0.10 -6.71
N SER A 116 7.23 0.26 -6.35
CA SER A 116 7.68 0.19 -4.96
C SER A 116 8.81 1.18 -4.74
N GLN A 117 8.82 1.80 -3.56
CA GLN A 117 9.97 2.58 -3.13
C GLN A 117 11.01 1.63 -2.54
N THR A 118 12.26 1.74 -2.98
CA THR A 118 13.35 0.83 -2.62
C THR A 118 14.54 1.61 -2.05
N GLU A 119 14.37 2.20 -0.87
CA GLU A 119 15.48 2.81 -0.12
C GLU A 119 16.33 1.70 0.48
N ILE A 120 17.64 1.73 0.25
CA ILE A 120 18.57 0.76 0.83
C ILE A 120 18.77 1.01 2.31
N TYR A 121 18.79 -0.05 3.13
CA TYR A 121 19.22 0.05 4.51
C TYR A 121 20.61 0.68 4.61
N ASP A 122 20.71 1.80 5.33
CA ASP A 122 21.96 2.48 5.64
C ASP A 122 21.92 2.94 7.09
N THR A 123 22.97 2.61 7.85
CA THR A 123 23.16 3.03 9.24
C THR A 123 23.26 4.54 9.42
N ALA A 124 23.59 5.30 8.36
CA ALA A 124 23.57 6.75 8.36
C ALA A 124 22.18 7.33 8.00
N THR A 125 21.25 6.48 7.52
CA THR A 125 19.90 6.92 7.17
C THR A 125 19.03 7.09 8.40
N ASP A 126 18.49 8.28 8.52
CA ASP A 126 17.64 8.72 9.61
C ASP A 126 16.19 8.28 9.35
N TRP A 127 15.89 6.98 9.49
CA TRP A 127 14.53 6.42 9.37
C TRP A 127 14.26 5.29 10.37
N GLY A 128 13.16 5.40 11.12
CA GLY A 128 12.78 4.45 12.18
C GLY A 128 12.55 2.98 11.77
N SER A 129 12.28 2.69 10.49
CA SER A 129 12.11 1.30 10.01
C SER A 129 13.46 0.61 9.71
N PHE A 130 14.57 1.36 9.67
CA PHE A 130 15.93 0.82 9.53
C PHE A 130 16.53 0.49 10.89
N ARG A 131 16.28 -0.73 11.35
CA ARG A 131 16.65 -1.19 12.69
C ARG A 131 17.63 -2.36 12.62
N SER A 132 18.72 -2.25 13.37
CA SER A 132 19.77 -3.27 13.43
C SER A 132 19.29 -4.58 14.06
N ASP A 133 18.32 -4.52 14.99
CA ASP A 133 17.72 -5.70 15.60
C ASP A 133 16.88 -6.50 14.58
N VAL A 134 16.16 -5.82 13.68
CA VAL A 134 15.47 -6.46 12.55
C VAL A 134 16.48 -7.12 11.60
N LEU A 135 17.53 -6.41 11.20
CA LEU A 135 18.59 -6.96 10.32
C LEU A 135 19.26 -8.21 10.93
N SER A 136 19.46 -8.21 12.24
CA SER A 136 20.09 -9.30 12.98
C SER A 136 19.11 -10.39 13.45
N ALA A 137 17.82 -10.28 13.16
CA ALA A 137 16.86 -11.34 13.47
C ALA A 137 17.10 -12.58 12.60
N ILE A 138 16.98 -13.79 13.18
CA ILE A 138 17.14 -15.06 12.44
C ILE A 138 16.18 -15.15 11.23
N PRO A 139 14.87 -14.84 11.36
CA PRO A 139 13.95 -14.75 10.23
C PRO A 139 14.46 -13.89 9.08
N MET A 140 14.88 -12.65 9.39
CA MET A 140 15.34 -11.68 8.40
C MET A 140 16.62 -12.15 7.71
N ARG A 141 17.60 -12.69 8.45
CA ARG A 141 18.82 -13.24 7.83
C ARG A 141 18.53 -14.40 6.88
N LYS A 142 17.58 -15.28 7.22
CA LYS A 142 17.17 -16.39 6.33
C LYS A 142 16.48 -15.85 5.08
N PHE A 143 15.57 -14.89 5.23
CA PHE A 143 14.91 -14.19 4.14
C PHE A 143 15.91 -13.53 3.18
N LEU A 144 16.86 -12.74 3.71
CA LEU A 144 17.90 -12.07 2.92
C LEU A 144 18.83 -13.06 2.23
N SER A 145 19.24 -14.14 2.91
CA SER A 145 20.05 -15.19 2.31
C SER A 145 19.36 -15.89 1.15
N ARG A 146 18.02 -16.01 1.16
CA ARG A 146 17.25 -16.58 0.04
C ARG A 146 17.22 -15.67 -1.19
N LEU A 147 17.39 -14.36 -1.01
CA LEU A 147 17.43 -13.37 -2.08
C LEU A 147 18.87 -13.02 -2.53
N ASP A 148 19.88 -13.65 -1.91
CA ASP A 148 21.30 -13.30 -2.06
C ASP A 148 21.60 -11.82 -1.73
N MET A 149 20.97 -11.32 -0.66
CA MET A 149 21.08 -9.93 -0.22
C MET A 149 21.78 -9.84 1.14
N LYS A 150 22.55 -8.77 1.35
CA LYS A 150 23.25 -8.49 2.64
C LYS A 150 22.49 -7.54 3.56
N GLY A 151 21.53 -6.81 3.01
CA GLY A 151 20.69 -5.85 3.72
C GLY A 151 19.31 -5.81 3.09
N TYR A 152 18.34 -5.33 3.84
CA TYR A 152 16.99 -5.15 3.36
C TYR A 152 16.79 -3.75 2.78
N PHE A 153 15.68 -3.57 2.07
CA PHE A 153 15.23 -2.28 1.58
C PHE A 153 13.95 -1.91 2.29
N GLY A 154 13.64 -0.63 2.33
CA GLY A 154 12.33 -0.18 2.76
C GLY A 154 11.75 0.91 1.89
N GLY A 155 10.45 1.13 2.08
CA GLY A 155 9.68 2.13 1.35
C GLY A 155 8.30 2.29 1.95
N GLN A 156 7.51 3.19 1.38
CA GLN A 156 6.12 3.36 1.83
C GLN A 156 5.31 2.10 1.55
N ALA A 157 4.40 1.76 2.47
CA ALA A 157 3.51 0.62 2.32
C ALA A 157 2.49 0.84 1.19
N GLU A 158 1.97 2.06 1.09
CA GLU A 158 0.80 2.41 0.30
C GLU A 158 1.11 2.69 -1.16
N GLY A 159 0.18 2.28 -2.01
CA GLY A 159 0.28 2.42 -3.46
C GLY A 159 1.32 1.51 -4.07
N GLN A 160 1.93 0.62 -3.29
CA GLN A 160 2.81 -0.38 -3.85
C GLN A 160 1.98 -1.32 -4.73
N PHE A 161 2.52 -1.67 -5.89
CA PHE A 161 1.87 -2.58 -6.80
C PHE A 161 2.83 -3.59 -7.41
N TYR A 162 2.29 -4.76 -7.75
CA TYR A 162 3.09 -5.91 -8.17
C TYR A 162 2.33 -6.74 -9.17
N ASP A 163 3.02 -7.29 -10.18
CA ASP A 163 2.49 -8.43 -10.92
C ASP A 163 2.09 -9.54 -9.96
N THR A 164 0.99 -10.23 -10.25
CA THR A 164 0.47 -11.34 -9.45
C THR A 164 1.53 -12.40 -9.15
N LYS A 165 2.44 -12.69 -10.10
CA LYS A 165 3.54 -13.64 -9.91
C LYS A 165 4.58 -13.15 -8.90
N ILE A 166 4.87 -11.86 -8.89
CA ILE A 166 5.79 -11.23 -7.93
C ILE A 166 5.14 -11.21 -6.56
N PHE A 167 3.86 -10.85 -6.48
CA PHE A 167 3.12 -10.88 -5.21
C PHE A 167 2.99 -12.29 -4.64
N ALA A 168 2.84 -13.32 -5.49
CA ALA A 168 2.92 -14.71 -5.09
C ALA A 168 4.29 -15.06 -4.49
N HIS A 169 5.39 -14.56 -5.08
CA HIS A 169 6.73 -14.71 -4.51
C HIS A 169 6.84 -14.00 -3.14
N ILE A 170 6.33 -12.78 -3.04
CA ILE A 170 6.27 -12.03 -1.77
C ILE A 170 5.52 -12.83 -0.70
N THR A 171 4.35 -13.36 -1.05
CA THR A 171 3.53 -14.18 -0.16
C THR A 171 4.27 -15.43 0.31
N ARG A 172 4.92 -16.16 -0.61
CA ARG A 172 5.71 -17.35 -0.23
C ARG A 172 6.85 -16.99 0.70
N MET A 173 7.65 -15.98 0.34
CA MET A 173 8.77 -15.53 1.16
C MET A 173 8.34 -15.02 2.54
N PHE A 174 7.17 -14.38 2.63
CA PHE A 174 6.59 -13.97 3.89
C PHE A 174 6.26 -15.19 4.76
N ILE A 175 5.48 -16.14 4.24
CA ILE A 175 5.04 -17.34 4.98
C ILE A 175 6.22 -18.22 5.40
N ASP A 176 7.24 -18.36 4.55
CA ASP A 176 8.41 -19.22 4.82
C ASP A 176 9.30 -18.68 5.95
N HIS A 177 9.20 -17.39 6.28
CA HIS A 177 10.15 -16.72 7.17
C HIS A 177 9.50 -15.95 8.33
N PHE A 178 8.27 -15.48 8.19
CA PHE A 178 7.60 -14.58 9.14
C PHE A 178 6.23 -15.14 9.54
N PRO A 179 5.73 -14.81 10.74
CA PRO A 179 4.43 -15.30 11.18
C PRO A 179 3.28 -14.63 10.41
N MET A 180 2.16 -15.35 10.24
CA MET A 180 0.87 -14.76 9.83
C MET A 180 0.23 -13.97 10.98
N ALA A 181 0.97 -13.00 11.52
CA ALA A 181 0.62 -12.16 12.66
C ALA A 181 1.56 -10.92 12.67
N PRO A 182 1.32 -9.91 13.53
CA PRO A 182 2.31 -8.86 13.79
C PRO A 182 3.68 -9.45 14.12
N CYS A 183 4.72 -8.86 13.55
CA CYS A 183 6.10 -9.39 13.56
C CYS A 183 7.12 -8.44 14.21
N GLY A 184 6.64 -7.36 14.84
CA GLY A 184 7.45 -6.42 15.61
C GLY A 184 8.18 -5.34 14.80
N PHE A 185 7.91 -5.25 13.50
CA PHE A 185 8.39 -4.22 12.59
C PHE A 185 7.41 -4.02 11.42
N PRO A 186 7.41 -2.86 10.72
CA PRO A 186 6.49 -2.62 9.61
C PRO A 186 6.86 -3.47 8.39
N SER A 187 6.38 -4.71 8.37
CA SER A 187 6.77 -5.73 7.38
C SER A 187 6.37 -5.39 5.96
N GLU A 188 5.26 -4.69 5.76
CA GLU A 188 4.76 -4.15 4.49
C GLU A 188 5.64 -3.02 3.92
N GLU A 189 6.40 -2.34 4.78
CA GLU A 189 7.38 -1.31 4.42
C GLU A 189 8.78 -1.88 4.18
N VAL A 190 9.01 -3.18 4.46
CA VAL A 190 10.35 -3.81 4.41
C VAL A 190 10.39 -5.00 3.45
N ILE A 191 9.48 -5.95 3.61
CA ILE A 191 9.50 -7.22 2.86
C ILE A 191 9.17 -6.99 1.37
N PRO A 192 8.07 -6.32 1.00
CA PRO A 192 7.80 -6.04 -0.41
C PRO A 192 8.89 -5.17 -1.06
N PRO A 193 9.36 -4.05 -0.45
CA PRO A 193 10.48 -3.27 -0.99
C PRO A 193 11.78 -4.08 -1.18
N THR A 194 12.10 -4.99 -0.27
CA THR A 194 13.31 -5.84 -0.41
C THR A 194 13.21 -6.78 -1.60
N ILE A 195 12.05 -7.41 -1.80
CA ILE A 195 11.81 -8.28 -2.96
C ILE A 195 11.75 -7.44 -4.25
N ALA A 196 11.14 -6.25 -4.19
CA ALA A 196 11.10 -5.31 -5.31
C ALA A 196 12.51 -4.92 -5.76
N ALA A 197 13.37 -4.56 -4.81
CA ALA A 197 14.77 -4.23 -5.07
C ALA A 197 15.51 -5.41 -5.71
N HIS A 198 15.32 -6.63 -5.20
CA HIS A 198 15.89 -7.84 -5.80
C HIS A 198 15.49 -7.98 -7.27
N TYR A 199 14.21 -7.87 -7.61
CA TYR A 199 13.75 -7.98 -9.00
C TYR A 199 14.25 -6.82 -9.88
N ALA A 200 14.20 -5.58 -9.38
CA ALA A 200 14.67 -4.40 -10.12
C ALA A 200 16.18 -4.49 -10.43
N MET A 201 16.99 -4.96 -9.48
CA MET A 201 18.42 -5.22 -9.68
C MET A 201 18.69 -6.31 -10.74
N ASN A 202 17.71 -7.18 -11.00
CA ASN A 202 17.76 -8.21 -12.04
C ASN A 202 17.09 -7.77 -13.36
N GLY A 203 16.88 -6.45 -13.55
CA GLY A 203 16.44 -5.87 -14.82
C GLY A 203 14.94 -5.81 -15.03
N MET A 204 14.14 -5.95 -13.98
CA MET A 204 12.68 -5.82 -14.06
C MET A 204 12.23 -4.36 -14.05
N ASP A 205 11.25 -4.03 -14.89
CA ASP A 205 10.68 -2.69 -14.96
C ASP A 205 9.97 -2.32 -13.65
N ALA A 206 10.41 -1.22 -13.06
CA ALA A 206 9.93 -0.73 -11.79
C ALA A 206 9.57 0.77 -11.87
N ALA A 207 8.51 1.13 -11.16
CA ALA A 207 8.04 2.49 -10.96
C ALA A 207 8.01 2.85 -9.46
N LEU A 208 7.72 4.12 -9.17
CA LEU A 208 7.36 4.54 -7.82
C LEU A 208 5.93 4.09 -7.48
N PRO A 209 5.58 3.96 -6.18
CA PRO A 209 4.21 3.67 -5.76
C PRO A 209 3.21 4.73 -6.27
N ILE A 210 1.94 4.36 -6.37
CA ILE A 210 0.90 5.25 -6.93
C ILE A 210 0.37 6.31 -5.94
N THR A 211 0.79 6.22 -4.68
CA THR A 211 0.21 7.01 -3.59
C THR A 211 1.13 8.15 -3.24
N PHE A 212 0.60 9.37 -3.34
CA PHE A 212 1.19 10.50 -2.66
C PHE A 212 0.92 10.37 -1.16
N CYS A 213 1.91 9.85 -0.45
CA CYS A 213 1.98 9.95 0.99
C CYS A 213 3.21 10.76 1.39
N ASP A 214 3.03 11.58 2.42
CA ASP A 214 4.13 12.26 3.08
C ASP A 214 4.15 11.94 4.57
N TYR A 215 5.15 11.17 4.97
CA TYR A 215 5.47 10.86 6.36
C TYR A 215 6.61 11.72 6.90
N CYS A 216 7.23 12.53 6.05
CA CYS A 216 8.53 13.10 6.31
C CYS A 216 8.61 14.59 6.18
N THR A 217 7.52 15.28 5.88
CA THR A 217 7.49 16.73 5.89
C THR A 217 6.28 17.27 6.63
N ASN A 218 6.26 18.59 6.85
CA ASN A 218 5.14 19.30 7.46
C ASN A 218 4.00 19.61 6.48
N LEU A 219 3.94 18.93 5.34
CA LEU A 219 2.90 19.11 4.33
C LEU A 219 1.55 18.64 4.88
N ALA A 220 0.53 19.48 4.78
CA ALA A 220 -0.85 19.10 4.98
C ALA A 220 -1.50 18.89 3.61
N ILE A 221 -2.18 17.76 3.41
CA ILE A 221 -2.91 17.51 2.16
C ILE A 221 -4.07 18.50 2.04
N SER A 222 -4.11 19.22 0.91
CA SER A 222 -5.13 20.20 0.58
C SER A 222 -5.71 19.95 -0.82
N THR A 223 -6.79 20.66 -1.14
CA THR A 223 -7.42 20.63 -2.47
C THR A 223 -6.46 21.06 -3.58
N GLU A 224 -5.60 22.05 -3.31
CA GLU A 224 -4.61 22.55 -4.26
C GLU A 224 -3.54 21.50 -4.57
N ILE A 225 -3.08 20.76 -3.55
CA ILE A 225 -2.12 19.65 -3.75
C ILE A 225 -2.77 18.54 -4.58
N ILE A 226 -4.03 18.22 -4.31
CA ILE A 226 -4.77 17.23 -5.11
C ILE A 226 -4.88 17.70 -6.57
N ASP A 227 -5.24 18.95 -6.82
CA ASP A 227 -5.30 19.49 -8.18
C ASP A 227 -3.94 19.49 -8.88
N GLN A 228 -2.86 19.77 -8.16
CA GLN A 228 -1.49 19.67 -8.69
C GLN A 228 -1.13 18.22 -9.06
N ILE A 229 -1.46 17.25 -8.21
CA ILE A 229 -1.29 15.81 -8.50
C ILE A 229 -2.09 15.39 -9.73
N ARG A 230 -3.33 15.87 -9.84
CA ARG A 230 -4.22 15.58 -10.98
C ARG A 230 -3.70 16.18 -12.28
N ALA A 231 -3.18 17.41 -12.22
CA ALA A 231 -2.52 18.06 -13.36
C ALA A 231 -1.22 17.34 -13.77
N GLY A 232 -0.63 16.52 -12.90
CA GLY A 232 0.57 15.73 -13.16
C GLY A 232 1.84 16.57 -13.33
N THR A 233 1.77 17.88 -13.13
CA THR A 233 2.84 18.85 -13.39
C THR A 233 3.14 19.70 -12.17
N GLY A 234 4.35 20.22 -12.10
CA GLY A 234 4.83 21.01 -10.97
C GLY A 234 5.49 20.16 -9.89
N THR A 235 6.04 20.83 -8.88
CA THR A 235 6.78 20.18 -7.79
C THR A 235 6.16 20.51 -6.45
N VAL A 236 6.02 19.52 -5.59
CA VAL A 236 5.62 19.71 -4.19
C VAL A 236 6.89 19.73 -3.33
N TYR A 237 7.07 20.82 -2.58
CA TYR A 237 8.17 21.01 -1.64
C TYR A 237 7.61 21.32 -0.26
N ALA A 238 8.20 20.73 0.76
CA ALA A 238 7.87 21.01 2.14
C ALA A 238 9.07 20.67 3.04
N ARG A 239 9.04 21.18 4.28
CA ARG A 239 10.17 21.08 5.20
C ARG A 239 10.24 19.68 5.79
N ARG A 240 11.37 19.00 5.60
CA ARG A 240 11.58 17.64 6.08
C ARG A 240 11.70 17.56 7.62
N TYR A 241 11.10 16.53 8.21
CA TYR A 241 11.34 16.02 9.55
C TYR A 241 12.53 15.06 9.57
N LEU A 242 13.31 15.11 10.65
CA LEU A 242 14.33 14.11 10.95
C LEU A 242 13.66 12.77 11.26
N LYS A 243 14.39 11.66 11.07
CA LYS A 243 13.99 10.28 11.41
C LYS A 243 12.83 9.69 10.60
N ALA A 244 12.48 10.31 9.48
CA ALA A 244 11.35 9.91 8.64
C ALA A 244 11.76 9.43 7.24
N LEU A 245 11.02 8.43 6.74
CA LEU A 245 11.13 7.89 5.39
C LEU A 245 11.00 9.01 4.37
N ARG A 246 12.01 9.23 3.53
CA ARG A 246 11.90 10.20 2.44
C ARG A 246 10.71 9.82 1.55
N SER A 247 9.78 10.76 1.33
CA SER A 247 8.68 10.52 0.39
C SER A 247 9.23 10.41 -1.03
N PRO A 248 8.84 9.37 -1.79
CA PRO A 248 9.33 9.16 -3.14
C PRO A 248 8.79 10.20 -4.13
N HIS A 249 7.79 11.01 -3.77
CA HIS A 249 7.17 11.99 -4.67
C HIS A 249 7.55 13.45 -4.36
N MET A 250 8.21 13.70 -3.23
CA MET A 250 8.59 15.04 -2.82
C MET A 250 9.81 15.54 -3.59
N GLY A 251 9.72 16.76 -4.12
CA GLY A 251 10.79 17.38 -4.89
C GLY A 251 10.95 16.85 -6.32
N ILE A 252 9.98 16.10 -6.85
CA ILE A 252 9.96 15.64 -8.26
C ILE A 252 9.19 16.61 -9.15
N CYS A 253 9.70 16.89 -10.35
CA CYS A 253 9.14 17.88 -11.28
C CYS A 253 7.83 17.49 -11.98
N SER A 254 7.43 16.22 -11.88
CA SER A 254 6.19 15.69 -12.46
C SER A 254 5.72 14.47 -11.68
N MET A 255 4.41 14.31 -11.54
CA MET A 255 3.80 13.19 -10.80
C MET A 255 2.79 12.41 -11.68
N PRO A 256 3.17 11.97 -12.91
CA PRO A 256 2.24 11.27 -13.78
C PRO A 256 1.76 9.95 -13.15
N GLY A 257 2.65 9.29 -12.41
CA GLY A 257 2.40 8.00 -11.73
C GLY A 257 1.64 8.06 -10.41
N VAL A 258 1.22 9.23 -9.95
CA VAL A 258 0.49 9.40 -8.68
C VAL A 258 -1.01 9.43 -8.94
N PHE A 259 -1.75 8.45 -8.42
CA PHE A 259 -3.18 8.28 -8.64
C PHE A 259 -4.01 8.38 -7.36
N SER A 260 -3.41 8.12 -6.19
CA SER A 260 -4.05 8.24 -4.89
C SER A 260 -3.31 9.19 -3.96
N VAL A 261 -4.03 9.66 -2.95
CA VAL A 261 -3.52 10.49 -1.88
C VAL A 261 -3.90 9.88 -0.54
N LYS A 262 -2.92 9.74 0.35
CA LYS A 262 -3.13 9.29 1.74
C LYS A 262 -3.31 10.48 2.67
N ARG A 263 -3.83 10.22 3.88
CA ARG A 263 -4.13 11.20 4.95
C ARG A 263 -5.37 12.02 4.65
N ILE A 264 -6.27 11.50 3.81
CA ILE A 264 -7.65 12.00 3.77
C ILE A 264 -8.33 11.62 5.09
N PRO A 265 -8.93 12.57 5.83
CA PRO A 265 -9.61 12.27 7.08
C PRO A 265 -10.65 11.15 6.94
N ARG A 266 -10.86 10.39 8.01
CA ARG A 266 -11.77 9.24 8.09
C ARG A 266 -13.15 9.69 8.57
N GLU A 267 -13.57 10.85 8.12
CA GLU A 267 -14.80 11.51 8.50
C GLU A 267 -15.26 12.42 7.35
N ASP A 268 -16.53 12.79 7.36
CA ASP A 268 -17.03 13.78 6.42
C ASP A 268 -16.38 15.15 6.70
N CYS A 269 -15.65 15.65 5.72
CA CYS A 269 -14.92 16.92 5.78
C CYS A 269 -14.79 17.51 4.37
N ASP A 270 -14.40 18.78 4.28
CA ASP A 270 -14.31 19.48 2.99
C ASP A 270 -13.37 18.78 2.01
N LEU A 271 -12.24 18.26 2.49
CA LEU A 271 -11.29 17.53 1.65
C LEU A 271 -11.89 16.23 1.07
N ARG A 272 -12.62 15.45 1.89
CA ARG A 272 -13.28 14.22 1.42
C ARG A 272 -14.45 14.53 0.47
N ARG A 273 -15.25 15.57 0.76
CA ARG A 273 -16.32 16.04 -0.15
C ARG A 273 -15.74 16.53 -1.48
N TYR A 274 -14.59 17.20 -1.45
CA TYR A 274 -13.89 17.60 -2.65
C TYR A 274 -13.43 16.38 -3.46
N VAL A 275 -12.84 15.35 -2.85
CA VAL A 275 -12.48 14.12 -3.59
C VAL A 275 -13.71 13.46 -4.21
N ARG A 276 -14.86 13.44 -3.50
CA ARG A 276 -16.13 12.95 -4.05
C ARG A 276 -16.61 13.77 -5.24
N SER A 277 -16.42 15.09 -5.24
CA SER A 277 -16.85 15.92 -6.38
C SER A 277 -16.02 15.70 -7.64
N LEU A 278 -14.88 15.00 -7.54
CA LEU A 278 -14.10 14.55 -8.69
C LEU A 278 -14.72 13.33 -9.38
N MET A 279 -15.71 12.68 -8.77
CA MET A 279 -16.42 11.52 -9.29
C MET A 279 -17.64 11.97 -10.11
N VAL A 280 -17.42 12.37 -11.35
CA VAL A 280 -18.44 12.90 -12.30
C VAL A 280 -18.80 11.95 -13.45
#